data_AF-A0A1V6PRN6-F1
#
_entry.id   AF-A0A1V6PRN6-F1
#
_cell.length_a   1.000
_cell.length_b   1.000
_cell.length_c   1.000
_cell.angle_alpha   90.00
_cell.angle_beta   90.00
_cell.angle_gamma   90.00
#
_symmetry.space_group_name_H-M   'P 1'
#
loop_
_entity.id
_entity.type
_entity.pdbx_description
1 polymer ?
#
loop_
_entity_poly.entity_id
_entity_poly.type
_entity_poly.pdbx_seq_one_letter_code
_entity_poly.pdbx_strand_id
1 'polypeptide(L)'
;MLIWALLHQSSTLYPMENDIDRGCPGLITHLLDGLQDLYREPFPHVPNPFSVKKRASVAVILHVRPSYNYWPETSCSDNTEFPVEKRLSDFCAQDWVQNGEPEVLFIKRSSRVGDRWTGHVALPGGKRDPEDEDDQAAAIREADEEIGIDLTGPDCIAVGNLPERVVYANFGSEILMVLCPFVFIVTSPTIPPLRLQPTEVASIHWVPLRALLSPPLRTIEYVDVSQRLRLAFPGGFIPRLAIRSLMGQMQFSAIRLIPSESQYCTAIKGFIPDASTKPSIAHNIKNWFLSNQADSTDIARPLLLWGLTLGVMTDFLNILPPHRSIQQWEYPTFTTPDLRLIVSLMTYGLRKRNAIRATSGTRPRQTSDKSCWTSPAGILGLGVARYYDLEDRPAAGMNYAVGILLCGYYQRMSKAIYVFLAWRAAVASITGILAWRFLRSRLSVQ
;
A
#
# COMPACT_ATOMS: atom_id res chain seq x y z
N MET A 1 -18.52 0.79 -26.92
CA MET A 1 -18.52 -0.23 -25.84
C MET A 1 -17.17 -0.91 -25.65
N LEU A 2 -16.54 -1.51 -26.68
CA LEU A 2 -15.26 -2.23 -26.52
C LEU A 2 -14.10 -1.35 -25.99
N ILE A 3 -13.94 -0.13 -26.51
CA ILE A 3 -12.92 0.83 -26.03
C ILE A 3 -13.21 1.28 -24.58
N TRP A 4 -14.48 1.43 -24.21
CA TRP A 4 -14.88 1.79 -22.85
C TRP A 4 -14.62 0.63 -21.87
N ALA A 5 -14.94 -0.61 -22.24
CA ALA A 5 -14.65 -1.81 -21.45
C ALA A 5 -13.14 -2.12 -21.35
N LEU A 6 -12.36 -1.78 -22.38
CA LEU A 6 -10.89 -1.86 -22.34
C LEU A 6 -10.27 -0.76 -21.47
N LEU A 7 -10.85 0.45 -21.44
CA LEU A 7 -10.32 1.57 -20.65
C LEU A 7 -10.78 1.55 -19.19
N HIS A 8 -12.00 1.09 -18.93
CA HIS A 8 -12.65 1.01 -17.62
C HIS A 8 -13.03 -0.44 -17.37
N GLN A 9 -12.01 -1.26 -17.07
CA GLN A 9 -12.25 -2.56 -16.47
C GLN A 9 -12.65 -2.33 -15.00
N SER A 10 -13.77 -1.63 -14.80
CA SER A 10 -14.55 -1.73 -13.60
C SER A 10 -14.97 -3.19 -13.52
N SER A 11 -14.67 -3.83 -12.40
CA SER A 11 -14.99 -5.22 -12.10
C SER A 11 -16.51 -5.43 -12.14
N THR A 12 -17.11 -5.53 -13.32
CA THR A 12 -18.50 -5.95 -13.49
C THR A 12 -18.51 -7.42 -13.82
N LEU A 13 -18.82 -8.26 -12.83
CA LEU A 13 -19.78 -9.38 -12.92
C LEU A 13 -19.68 -10.25 -11.65
N TYR A 14 -20.40 -9.83 -10.61
CA TYR A 14 -21.36 -10.65 -9.85
C TYR A 14 -22.38 -9.65 -9.26
N PRO A 15 -23.67 -10.01 -9.10
CA PRO A 15 -24.63 -9.11 -8.49
C PRO A 15 -24.15 -8.80 -7.08
N MET A 16 -23.88 -7.54 -6.82
CA MET A 16 -23.67 -7.03 -5.47
C MET A 16 -25.02 -7.08 -4.78
N GLU A 17 -25.26 -8.15 -4.01
CA GLU A 17 -26.32 -8.16 -3.01
C GLU A 17 -26.07 -6.94 -2.10
N ASN A 18 -27.06 -6.05 -2.02
CA ASN A 18 -27.03 -4.86 -1.18
C ASN A 18 -27.08 -5.28 0.30
N ASP A 19 -25.94 -5.67 0.86
CA ASP A 19 -25.77 -5.92 2.30
C ASP A 19 -24.97 -4.79 2.97
N ILE A 20 -25.19 -3.55 2.53
CA ILE A 20 -24.52 -2.36 3.09
C ILE A 20 -25.11 -1.98 4.46
N ASP A 21 -26.34 -2.43 4.78
CA ASP A 21 -27.06 -2.07 6.01
C ASP A 21 -26.95 -3.09 7.15
N ARG A 22 -26.21 -4.18 6.97
CA ARG A 22 -25.82 -5.10 8.04
C ARG A 22 -24.32 -5.25 7.95
N GLY A 23 -23.56 -4.70 8.91
CA GLY A 23 -22.11 -4.90 8.96
C GLY A 23 -21.79 -6.36 8.67
N CYS A 24 -20.88 -6.64 7.73
CA CYS A 24 -20.67 -7.98 7.16
C CYS A 24 -20.86 -9.07 8.24
N PRO A 25 -22.00 -9.80 8.24
CA PRO A 25 -22.27 -10.76 9.28
C PRO A 25 -21.16 -11.81 9.25
N GLY A 26 -20.43 -11.93 10.36
CA GLY A 26 -19.29 -12.84 10.49
C GLY A 26 -17.90 -12.26 10.16
N LEU A 27 -17.73 -10.96 9.86
CA LEU A 27 -16.39 -10.38 9.67
C LEU A 27 -15.48 -10.62 10.88
N ILE A 28 -16.01 -10.44 12.08
CA ILE A 28 -15.29 -10.69 13.32
C ILE A 28 -14.94 -12.17 13.46
N THR A 29 -15.90 -13.09 13.25
CA THR A 29 -15.65 -14.54 13.25
C THR A 29 -14.54 -14.92 12.27
N HIS A 30 -14.61 -14.42 11.03
CA HIS A 30 -13.59 -14.63 10.01
C HIS A 30 -12.22 -14.05 10.36
N LEU A 31 -12.19 -12.91 11.05
CA LEU A 31 -10.96 -12.37 11.61
C LEU A 31 -10.38 -13.31 12.66
N LEU A 32 -11.18 -13.70 13.66
CA LEU A 32 -10.72 -14.54 14.77
C LEU A 32 -10.20 -15.90 14.26
N ASP A 33 -10.92 -16.54 13.34
CA ASP A 33 -10.48 -17.77 12.68
C ASP A 33 -9.17 -17.55 11.90
N GLY A 34 -9.10 -16.47 11.12
CA GLY A 34 -7.91 -16.12 10.35
C GLY A 34 -6.67 -15.84 11.20
N LEU A 35 -6.84 -15.27 12.40
CA LEU A 35 -5.73 -15.06 13.36
C LEU A 35 -5.24 -16.38 13.96
N GLN A 36 -6.15 -17.31 14.29
CA GLN A 36 -5.77 -18.64 14.76
C GLN A 36 -5.03 -19.43 13.67
N ASP A 37 -5.50 -19.37 12.42
CA ASP A 37 -4.85 -20.01 11.28
C ASP A 37 -3.48 -19.37 10.94
N LEU A 38 -3.35 -18.06 11.16
CA LEU A 38 -2.08 -17.36 10.99
C LEU A 38 -1.04 -17.80 12.04
N TYR A 39 -1.47 -17.96 13.29
CA TYR A 39 -0.60 -18.42 14.38
C TYR A 39 -0.15 -19.87 14.18
N ARG A 40 -1.04 -20.76 13.73
CA ARG A 40 -0.73 -22.18 13.49
C ARG A 40 0.21 -22.40 12.30
N GLU A 41 0.08 -21.58 11.26
CA GLU A 41 0.84 -21.73 10.01
C GLU A 41 1.54 -20.41 9.63
N PRO A 42 2.65 -20.04 10.29
CA PRO A 42 3.38 -18.82 9.94
C PRO A 42 3.90 -18.87 8.50
N PHE A 43 4.06 -17.71 7.88
CA PHE A 43 4.60 -17.61 6.53
C PHE A 43 6.11 -17.87 6.52
N PRO A 44 6.65 -18.47 5.44
CA PRO A 44 8.08 -18.75 5.35
C PRO A 44 8.88 -17.45 5.28
N HIS A 45 10.01 -17.44 5.99
CA HIS A 45 10.97 -16.34 5.97
C HIS A 45 11.61 -16.18 4.58
N VAL A 46 11.77 -14.94 4.14
CA VAL A 46 12.43 -14.60 2.87
C VAL A 46 13.84 -14.08 3.16
N PRO A 47 14.90 -14.80 2.76
CA PRO A 47 16.26 -14.39 3.04
C PRO A 47 16.63 -13.10 2.31
N ASN A 48 17.56 -12.34 2.90
CA ASN A 48 18.09 -11.14 2.26
C ASN A 48 18.79 -11.48 0.93
N PRO A 49 18.55 -10.69 -0.13
CA PRO A 49 19.31 -10.83 -1.37
C PRO A 49 20.77 -10.42 -1.14
N PHE A 50 21.71 -11.07 -1.83
CA PHE A 50 23.15 -10.85 -1.67
C PHE A 50 23.60 -9.39 -1.79
N SER A 51 22.86 -8.56 -2.52
CA SER A 51 23.16 -7.14 -2.74
C SER A 51 22.68 -6.21 -1.63
N VAL A 52 21.74 -6.61 -0.78
CA VAL A 52 21.10 -5.71 0.20
C VAL A 52 20.90 -6.40 1.54
N LYS A 53 21.50 -5.82 2.59
CA LYS A 53 21.34 -6.26 3.99
C LYS A 53 20.16 -5.60 4.71
N LYS A 54 19.51 -4.60 4.10
CA LYS A 54 18.47 -3.79 4.75
C LYS A 54 17.16 -4.57 4.85
N ARG A 55 16.67 -4.75 6.07
CA ARG A 55 15.32 -5.22 6.39
C ARG A 55 14.58 -4.13 7.13
N ALA A 56 13.27 -4.05 6.91
CA ALA A 56 12.39 -3.17 7.65
C ALA A 56 11.17 -3.97 8.08
N SER A 57 10.68 -3.69 9.27
CA SER A 57 9.55 -4.40 9.85
C SER A 57 8.42 -3.44 10.16
N VAL A 58 7.19 -3.92 10.01
CA VAL A 58 5.99 -3.12 10.29
C VAL A 58 4.99 -3.91 11.13
N ALA A 59 4.33 -3.24 12.06
CA ALA A 59 3.34 -3.81 12.94
C ALA A 59 1.92 -3.54 12.42
N VAL A 60 1.18 -4.61 12.12
CA VAL A 60 -0.27 -4.60 11.94
C VAL A 60 -0.90 -4.80 13.31
N ILE A 61 -1.28 -3.70 13.96
CA ILE A 61 -1.85 -3.72 15.30
C ILE A 61 -3.37 -3.72 15.19
N LEU A 62 -3.98 -4.79 15.66
CA LEU A 62 -5.41 -5.01 15.68
C LEU A 62 -5.99 -4.68 17.06
N HIS A 63 -7.22 -4.20 17.07
CA HIS A 63 -8.03 -4.04 18.25
C HIS A 63 -9.48 -4.40 17.90
N VAL A 64 -10.25 -4.86 18.89
CA VAL A 64 -11.69 -5.10 18.74
C VAL A 64 -12.40 -4.10 19.62
N ARG A 65 -13.17 -3.17 19.05
CA ARG A 65 -13.97 -2.23 19.85
C ARG A 65 -15.23 -2.94 20.33
N PRO A 66 -15.53 -2.96 21.65
CA PRO A 66 -16.78 -3.51 22.16
C PRO A 66 -18.00 -2.77 21.58
N SER A 67 -19.05 -3.53 21.25
CA SER A 67 -20.34 -2.95 20.88
C SER A 67 -21.07 -2.40 22.11
N TYR A 68 -21.94 -1.41 21.91
CA TYR A 68 -22.69 -0.76 23.01
C TYR A 68 -23.43 -1.75 23.93
N ASN A 69 -24.05 -2.79 23.35
CA ASN A 69 -24.80 -3.80 24.11
C ASN A 69 -23.92 -4.85 24.80
N TYR A 70 -22.65 -4.94 24.40
CA TYR A 70 -21.71 -5.98 24.79
C TYR A 70 -20.46 -5.34 25.39
N TRP A 71 -20.65 -4.43 26.35
CA TRP A 71 -19.54 -3.79 27.04
C TRP A 71 -19.04 -4.69 28.17
N PRO A 72 -17.74 -5.04 28.23
CA PRO A 72 -17.24 -5.87 29.31
C PRO A 72 -17.27 -5.13 30.65
N GLU A 73 -17.77 -5.79 31.69
CA GLU A 73 -17.54 -5.37 33.06
C GLU A 73 -16.06 -5.64 33.38
N THR A 74 -15.37 -4.64 33.92
CA THR A 74 -13.91 -4.60 34.08
C THR A 74 -13.37 -5.87 34.74
N SER A 75 -12.78 -6.78 33.95
CA SER A 75 -11.96 -7.86 34.49
C SER A 75 -10.88 -8.26 33.48
N CYS A 76 -9.69 -7.66 33.62
CA CYS A 76 -8.48 -8.20 33.02
C CYS A 76 -8.00 -9.33 33.91
N SER A 77 -8.14 -10.59 33.47
CA SER A 77 -7.39 -11.70 34.08
C SER A 77 -6.00 -11.73 33.45
N ASP A 78 -4.98 -11.43 34.26
CA ASP A 78 -3.59 -11.36 33.83
C ASP A 78 -3.06 -12.79 33.57
N ASN A 79 -3.21 -13.24 32.32
CA ASN A 79 -3.03 -14.64 31.91
C ASN A 79 -1.77 -14.80 31.04
N THR A 80 -0.70 -14.09 31.38
CA THR A 80 0.57 -14.10 30.63
C THR A 80 1.30 -15.43 30.66
N GLU A 81 1.05 -16.27 31.66
CA GLU A 81 1.68 -17.59 31.81
C GLU A 81 1.14 -18.65 30.83
N PHE A 82 -0.04 -18.42 30.23
CA PHE A 82 -0.62 -19.40 29.30
C PHE A 82 0.03 -19.34 27.92
N PRO A 83 0.10 -20.48 27.20
CA PRO A 83 0.54 -20.51 25.81
C PRO A 83 -0.28 -19.54 24.94
N VAL A 84 0.38 -18.93 23.94
CA VAL A 84 -0.25 -17.93 23.05
C VAL A 84 -1.51 -18.46 22.37
N GLU A 85 -1.53 -19.72 21.94
CA GLU A 85 -2.72 -20.32 21.31
C GLU A 85 -3.94 -20.28 22.25
N LYS A 86 -3.73 -20.60 23.54
CA LYS A 86 -4.79 -20.58 24.55
C LYS A 86 -5.22 -19.14 24.86
N ARG A 87 -4.27 -18.22 25.00
CA ARG A 87 -4.58 -16.78 25.19
C ARG A 87 -5.43 -16.25 24.04
N LEU A 88 -5.08 -16.61 22.80
CA LEU A 88 -5.81 -16.21 21.60
C LEU A 88 -7.20 -16.85 21.56
N SER A 89 -7.34 -18.16 21.87
CA SER A 89 -8.65 -18.81 21.92
C SER A 89 -9.55 -18.24 23.01
N ASP A 90 -8.99 -17.99 24.20
CA ASP A 90 -9.72 -17.43 25.34
C ASP A 90 -10.17 -16.00 25.03
N PHE A 91 -9.32 -15.19 24.38
CA PHE A 91 -9.68 -13.87 23.86
C PHE A 91 -10.80 -13.95 22.81
N CYS A 92 -10.66 -14.81 21.81
CA CYS A 92 -11.68 -15.01 20.78
C CYS A 92 -13.01 -15.47 21.38
N ALA A 93 -13.01 -16.24 22.48
CA ALA A 93 -14.23 -16.75 23.10
C ALA A 93 -15.03 -15.70 23.90
N GLN A 94 -14.47 -14.52 24.18
CA GLN A 94 -15.15 -13.49 24.96
C GLN A 94 -16.36 -12.92 24.19
N ASP A 95 -17.47 -12.73 24.89
CA ASP A 95 -18.75 -12.31 24.29
C ASP A 95 -18.66 -10.91 23.64
N TRP A 96 -17.95 -9.97 24.28
CA TRP A 96 -17.74 -8.64 23.72
C TRP A 96 -16.83 -8.63 22.49
N VAL A 97 -15.91 -9.61 22.38
CA VAL A 97 -15.04 -9.77 21.22
C VAL A 97 -15.85 -10.30 20.04
N GLN A 98 -16.66 -11.35 20.26
CA GLN A 98 -17.51 -11.96 19.23
C GLN A 98 -18.56 -10.99 18.66
N ASN A 99 -18.98 -10.01 19.43
CA ASN A 99 -19.95 -9.00 19.02
C ASN A 99 -19.31 -7.62 18.78
N GLY A 100 -17.97 -7.54 18.78
CA GLY A 100 -17.23 -6.29 18.64
C GLY A 100 -16.94 -5.91 17.18
N GLU A 101 -16.39 -4.70 17.01
CA GLU A 101 -15.97 -4.16 15.72
C GLU A 101 -14.44 -4.16 15.60
N PRO A 102 -13.86 -4.99 14.71
CA PRO A 102 -12.41 -5.05 14.55
C PRO A 102 -11.87 -3.84 13.79
N GLU A 103 -10.71 -3.36 14.22
CA GLU A 103 -10.02 -2.21 13.64
C GLU A 103 -8.51 -2.39 13.60
N VAL A 104 -7.87 -1.63 12.72
CA VAL A 104 -6.41 -1.56 12.55
C VAL A 104 -5.90 -0.17 12.87
N LEU A 105 -4.76 -0.10 13.55
CA LEU A 105 -4.05 1.14 13.77
C LEU A 105 -3.23 1.55 12.53
N PHE A 106 -3.39 2.81 12.11
CA PHE A 106 -2.52 3.47 11.14
C PHE A 106 -1.89 4.72 11.73
N ILE A 107 -0.70 5.06 11.25
CA ILE A 107 -0.02 6.32 11.53
C ILE A 107 -0.03 7.22 10.29
N LYS A 108 -0.11 8.54 10.50
CA LYS A 108 0.23 9.54 9.50
C LYS A 108 1.64 10.03 9.81
N ARG A 109 2.56 9.84 8.86
CA ARG A 109 3.95 10.26 9.02
C ARG A 109 4.07 11.78 9.09
N SER A 110 4.93 12.26 9.98
CA SER A 110 5.31 13.67 10.09
C SER A 110 6.08 14.16 8.86
N SER A 111 6.14 15.48 8.68
CA SER A 111 6.90 16.09 7.58
C SER A 111 8.37 16.21 7.94
N ARG A 112 9.21 15.54 7.15
CA ARG A 112 10.67 15.61 7.28
C ARG A 112 11.28 16.16 5.99
N VAL A 113 12.20 17.11 6.11
CA VAL A 113 12.90 17.68 4.95
C VAL A 113 13.68 16.57 4.25
N GLY A 114 13.34 16.30 2.99
CA GLY A 114 13.99 15.26 2.19
C GLY A 114 13.37 13.86 2.33
N ASP A 115 12.37 13.67 3.19
CA ASP A 115 11.63 12.41 3.24
C ASP A 115 10.63 12.33 2.08
N ARG A 116 10.72 11.21 1.35
CA ARG A 116 9.88 10.90 0.20
C ARG A 116 8.48 10.44 0.58
N TRP A 117 8.27 10.09 1.85
CA TRP A 117 7.02 9.54 2.39
C TRP A 117 6.32 10.49 3.37
N THR A 118 6.68 11.77 3.30
CA THR A 118 6.10 12.86 4.11
C THR A 118 4.57 12.87 4.01
N GLY A 119 3.89 12.79 5.17
CA GLY A 119 2.42 12.85 5.25
C GLY A 119 1.69 11.57 4.82
N HIS A 120 2.41 10.49 4.48
CA HIS A 120 1.77 9.24 4.05
C HIS A 120 1.18 8.48 5.23
N VAL A 121 0.09 7.76 4.96
CA VAL A 121 -0.45 6.77 5.88
C VAL A 121 0.40 5.49 5.83
N ALA A 122 0.84 5.04 6.99
CA ALA A 122 1.68 3.87 7.16
C ALA A 122 1.20 3.01 8.34
N LEU A 123 1.73 1.80 8.42
CA LEU A 123 1.75 1.02 9.65
C LEU A 123 2.95 1.48 10.49
N PRO A 124 2.89 1.43 11.83
CA PRO A 124 4.07 1.65 12.67
C PRO A 124 5.20 0.72 12.27
N GLY A 125 6.42 1.21 12.25
CA GLY A 125 7.58 0.39 11.91
C GLY A 125 8.71 1.13 11.21
N GLY A 126 9.85 0.45 11.15
CA GLY A 126 11.08 1.04 10.65
C GLY A 126 12.12 0.01 10.29
N LYS A 127 13.37 0.46 10.27
CA LYS A 127 14.49 -0.35 9.80
C LYS A 127 14.94 -1.27 10.93
N ARG A 128 15.22 -2.54 10.61
CA ARG A 128 15.88 -3.43 11.56
C ARG A 128 17.28 -2.93 11.89
N ASP A 129 17.57 -2.90 13.18
CA ASP A 129 18.86 -2.52 13.72
C ASP A 129 19.69 -3.75 14.11
N PRO A 130 21.03 -3.62 14.16
CA PRO A 130 21.92 -4.74 14.49
C PRO A 130 21.64 -5.39 15.84
N GLU A 131 21.09 -4.63 16.77
CA GLU A 131 20.75 -5.04 18.14
C GLU A 131 19.41 -5.80 18.23
N ASP A 132 18.56 -5.71 17.19
CA ASP A 132 17.27 -6.41 17.17
C ASP A 132 17.49 -7.93 16.97
N GLU A 133 17.00 -8.74 17.91
CA GLU A 133 17.13 -10.21 17.92
C GLU A 133 16.63 -10.82 16.60
N ASP A 134 15.45 -10.39 16.16
CA ASP A 134 14.83 -10.79 14.91
C ASP A 134 14.05 -9.64 14.24
N ASP A 135 13.36 -9.94 13.14
CA ASP A 135 12.56 -8.94 12.44
C ASP A 135 11.29 -8.54 13.22
N GLN A 136 10.77 -9.40 14.11
CA GLN A 136 9.61 -9.10 14.94
C GLN A 136 9.98 -8.12 16.06
N ALA A 137 11.12 -8.32 16.70
CA ALA A 137 11.69 -7.41 17.70
C ALA A 137 11.84 -5.99 17.14
N ALA A 138 12.25 -5.85 15.88
CA ALA A 138 12.30 -4.55 15.20
C ALA A 138 10.92 -3.90 15.08
N ALA A 139 9.86 -4.66 14.73
CA ALA A 139 8.50 -4.11 14.67
C ALA A 139 8.00 -3.65 16.04
N ILE A 140 8.34 -4.40 17.10
CA ILE A 140 7.98 -4.09 18.49
C ILE A 140 8.68 -2.80 18.95
N ARG A 141 10.01 -2.73 18.77
CA ARG A 141 10.80 -1.56 19.14
C ARG A 141 10.31 -0.30 18.43
N GLU A 142 10.12 -0.37 17.11
CA GLU A 142 9.66 0.78 16.33
C GLU A 142 8.25 1.22 16.71
N ALA A 143 7.34 0.29 17.06
CA ALA A 143 6.02 0.64 17.57
C ALA A 143 6.08 1.35 18.93
N ASP A 144 6.95 0.92 19.84
CA ASP A 144 7.16 1.64 21.11
C ASP A 144 7.81 3.02 20.88
N GLU A 145 8.82 3.13 20.02
CA GLU A 145 9.48 4.40 19.71
C GLU A 145 8.51 5.42 19.05
N GLU A 146 7.76 5.00 18.02
CA GLU A 146 6.91 5.90 17.23
C GLU A 146 5.62 6.32 17.96
N ILE A 147 4.98 5.38 18.67
CA ILE A 147 3.64 5.56 19.26
C ILE A 147 3.52 5.15 20.73
N GLY A 148 4.58 4.65 21.36
CA GLY A 148 4.61 4.32 22.78
C GLY A 148 3.75 3.13 23.18
N ILE A 149 3.43 2.22 22.23
CA ILE A 149 2.63 1.04 22.51
C ILE A 149 3.54 -0.14 22.88
N ASP A 150 3.27 -0.76 24.03
CA ASP A 150 3.95 -1.99 24.43
C ASP A 150 3.25 -3.21 23.80
N LEU A 151 3.90 -3.80 22.79
CA LEU A 151 3.41 -5.00 22.11
C LEU A 151 3.85 -6.32 22.79
N THR A 152 4.65 -6.23 23.86
CA THR A 152 5.13 -7.38 24.66
C THR A 152 4.33 -7.60 25.94
N GLY A 153 3.54 -6.59 26.33
CA GLY A 153 2.73 -6.60 27.55
C GLY A 153 1.60 -7.64 27.58
N PRO A 154 0.96 -7.82 28.75
CA PRO A 154 -0.11 -8.79 28.97
C PRO A 154 -1.33 -8.58 28.07
N ASP A 155 -1.60 -7.31 27.75
CA ASP A 155 -2.75 -6.87 26.94
C ASP A 155 -2.51 -6.95 25.43
N CYS A 156 -1.44 -7.62 25.00
CA CYS A 156 -1.11 -7.82 23.60
C CYS A 156 -0.75 -9.29 23.33
N ILE A 157 -1.16 -9.78 22.17
CA ILE A 157 -0.76 -11.09 21.64
C ILE A 157 -0.09 -10.89 20.28
N ALA A 158 1.14 -11.38 20.15
CA ALA A 158 1.80 -11.54 18.85
C ALA A 158 1.19 -12.75 18.13
N VAL A 159 0.52 -12.51 17.00
CA VAL A 159 -0.23 -13.54 16.27
C VAL A 159 0.67 -14.26 15.25
N GLY A 160 1.49 -13.53 14.51
CA GLY A 160 2.37 -14.13 13.51
C GLY A 160 2.80 -13.14 12.43
N ASN A 161 3.54 -13.63 11.43
CA ASN A 161 4.02 -12.82 10.32
C ASN A 161 3.05 -12.85 9.13
N LEU A 162 3.05 -11.80 8.33
CA LEU A 162 2.46 -11.78 7.00
C LEU A 162 3.54 -12.03 5.94
N PRO A 163 3.17 -12.32 4.68
CA PRO A 163 4.14 -12.51 3.61
C PRO A 163 5.19 -11.40 3.51
N GLU A 164 6.46 -11.79 3.68
CA GLU A 164 7.61 -10.90 3.47
C GLU A 164 7.76 -10.56 1.98
N ARG A 165 8.19 -9.32 1.68
CA ARG A 165 8.34 -8.87 0.30
C ARG A 165 9.63 -8.09 0.08
N VAL A 166 10.27 -8.34 -1.06
CA VAL A 166 11.39 -7.52 -1.52
C VAL A 166 10.86 -6.24 -2.13
N VAL A 167 11.26 -5.12 -1.56
CA VAL A 167 10.87 -3.78 -1.97
C VAL A 167 11.91 -3.23 -2.94
N TYR A 168 11.47 -2.74 -4.09
CA TYR A 168 12.35 -2.17 -5.11
C TYR A 168 12.20 -0.64 -5.17
N ALA A 169 13.34 0.03 -5.39
CA ALA A 169 13.41 1.42 -5.78
C ALA A 169 13.54 1.55 -7.31
N ASN A 170 13.39 2.78 -7.82
CA ASN A 170 13.79 3.16 -9.17
C ASN A 170 13.32 2.22 -10.30
N PHE A 171 12.00 2.00 -10.42
CA PHE A 171 11.43 1.16 -11.48
C PHE A 171 11.92 -0.29 -11.48
N GLY A 172 12.41 -0.81 -10.35
CA GLY A 172 12.88 -2.19 -10.22
C GLY A 172 14.39 -2.34 -10.33
N SER A 173 15.13 -1.29 -10.71
CA SER A 173 16.58 -1.38 -10.95
C SER A 173 17.39 -1.65 -9.68
N GLU A 174 16.89 -1.26 -8.51
CA GLU A 174 17.62 -1.39 -7.24
C GLU A 174 16.70 -1.98 -6.18
N ILE A 175 17.23 -2.94 -5.42
CA ILE A 175 16.57 -3.47 -4.23
C ILE A 175 16.73 -2.42 -3.12
N LEU A 176 15.64 -2.07 -2.47
CA LEU A 176 15.64 -1.09 -1.39
C LEU A 176 15.80 -1.77 -0.02
N MET A 177 14.96 -2.78 0.24
CA MET A 177 14.91 -3.53 1.50
C MET A 177 14.00 -4.77 1.35
N VAL A 178 14.05 -5.69 2.31
CA VAL A 178 12.99 -6.67 2.55
C VAL A 178 12.05 -6.12 3.61
N LEU A 179 10.75 -6.09 3.33
CA LEU A 179 9.72 -5.66 4.26
C LEU A 179 9.09 -6.88 4.94
N CYS A 180 9.04 -6.84 6.27
CA CYS A 180 8.62 -7.92 7.16
C CYS A 180 7.42 -7.47 8.01
N PRO A 181 6.18 -7.72 7.56
CA PRO A 181 4.99 -7.37 8.32
C PRO A 181 4.65 -8.41 9.40
N PHE A 182 4.29 -7.94 10.61
CA PHE A 182 3.88 -8.77 11.75
C PHE A 182 2.52 -8.33 12.29
N VAL A 183 1.70 -9.28 12.73
CA VAL A 183 0.34 -9.05 13.24
C VAL A 183 0.33 -9.19 14.76
N PHE A 184 -0.24 -8.18 15.41
CA PHE A 184 -0.45 -8.12 16.84
C PHE A 184 -1.93 -7.83 17.11
N ILE A 185 -2.47 -8.36 18.21
CA ILE A 185 -3.83 -8.04 18.66
C ILE A 185 -3.80 -7.55 20.10
N VAL A 186 -4.37 -6.36 20.32
CA VAL A 186 -4.61 -5.80 21.64
C VAL A 186 -5.85 -6.48 22.22
N THR A 187 -5.70 -7.07 23.40
CA THR A 187 -6.75 -7.85 24.05
C THR A 187 -7.57 -7.06 25.08
N SER A 188 -7.12 -5.85 25.42
CA SER A 188 -7.88 -4.94 26.27
C SER A 188 -9.08 -4.37 25.50
N PRO A 189 -10.25 -4.21 26.16
CA PRO A 189 -11.44 -3.59 25.53
C PRO A 189 -11.28 -2.08 25.32
N THR A 190 -10.32 -1.45 25.99
CA THR A 190 -10.01 -0.03 25.86
C THR A 190 -8.67 0.14 25.17
N ILE A 191 -8.57 1.13 24.30
CA ILE A 191 -7.33 1.48 23.63
C ILE A 191 -6.28 1.91 24.67
N PRO A 192 -5.06 1.33 24.64
CA PRO A 192 -3.99 1.71 25.55
C PRO A 192 -3.57 3.17 25.32
N PRO A 193 -3.05 3.88 26.34
CA PRO A 193 -2.58 5.25 26.16
C PRO A 193 -1.37 5.29 25.23
N LEU A 194 -1.44 6.10 24.16
CA LEU A 194 -0.39 6.21 23.14
C LEU A 194 0.40 7.52 23.27
N ARG A 195 1.71 7.43 23.06
CA ARG A 195 2.68 8.54 23.15
C ARG A 195 3.35 8.75 21.80
N LEU A 196 2.87 9.73 21.05
CA LEU A 196 3.33 9.97 19.67
C LEU A 196 4.66 10.71 19.63
N GLN A 197 5.65 10.15 18.93
CA GLN A 197 6.92 10.80 18.71
C GLN A 197 6.77 11.93 17.66
N PRO A 198 6.92 13.22 18.03
CA PRO A 198 6.57 14.34 17.14
C PRO A 198 7.43 14.45 15.89
N THR A 199 8.64 13.87 15.95
CA THR A 199 9.57 13.84 14.82
C THR A 199 9.20 12.79 13.80
N GLU A 200 8.50 11.71 14.17
CA GLU A 200 8.17 10.56 13.32
C GLU A 200 6.70 10.61 12.87
N VAL A 201 5.79 10.83 13.83
CA VAL A 201 4.34 10.63 13.70
C VAL A 201 3.59 11.94 13.92
N ALA A 202 2.74 12.30 12.96
CA ALA A 202 1.86 13.47 13.07
C ALA A 202 0.52 13.12 13.73
N SER A 203 -0.04 11.95 13.43
CA SER A 203 -1.31 11.49 14.00
C SER A 203 -1.45 9.99 13.86
N ILE A 204 -2.37 9.42 14.64
CA ILE A 204 -2.73 8.01 14.59
C ILE A 204 -4.24 7.88 14.41
N HIS A 205 -4.65 6.77 13.81
CA HIS A 205 -6.00 6.54 13.34
C HIS A 205 -6.35 5.07 13.48
N TRP A 206 -7.30 4.76 14.35
CA TRP A 206 -7.93 3.44 14.40
C TRP A 206 -9.00 3.38 13.30
N VAL A 207 -8.92 2.38 12.42
CA VAL A 207 -9.81 2.26 11.27
C VAL A 207 -10.51 0.90 11.28
N PRO A 208 -11.85 0.87 11.31
CA PRO A 208 -12.59 -0.39 11.24
C PRO A 208 -12.28 -1.20 9.98
N LEU A 209 -12.11 -2.51 10.13
CA LEU A 209 -11.83 -3.40 8.98
C LEU A 209 -12.92 -3.35 7.91
N ARG A 210 -14.18 -3.16 8.31
CA ARG A 210 -15.29 -2.98 7.37
C ARG A 210 -15.11 -1.77 6.45
N ALA A 211 -14.44 -0.71 6.92
CA ALA A 211 -14.14 0.46 6.11
C ALA A 211 -13.10 0.11 5.02
N LEU A 212 -12.10 -0.71 5.36
CA LEU A 212 -11.09 -1.18 4.39
C LEU A 212 -11.69 -2.09 3.30
N LEU A 213 -12.75 -2.84 3.62
CA LEU A 213 -13.44 -3.73 2.69
C LEU A 213 -14.54 -3.03 1.85
N SER A 214 -14.89 -1.79 2.21
CA SER A 214 -16.01 -1.05 1.63
C SER A 214 -15.72 -0.55 0.21
N PRO A 215 -16.49 -0.96 -0.82
CA PRO A 215 -16.30 -0.47 -2.20
C PRO A 215 -16.40 1.06 -2.36
N PRO A 216 -17.33 1.78 -1.70
CA PRO A 216 -17.41 3.25 -1.78
C PRO A 216 -16.18 4.00 -1.29
N LEU A 217 -15.34 3.36 -0.46
CA LEU A 217 -14.11 3.97 0.06
C LEU A 217 -12.90 3.71 -0.84
N ARG A 218 -13.06 2.94 -1.92
CA ARG A 218 -12.01 2.79 -2.94
C ARG A 218 -11.85 4.08 -3.73
N THR A 219 -10.60 4.50 -3.88
CA THR A 219 -10.24 5.73 -4.56
C THR A 219 -8.87 5.58 -5.22
N ILE A 220 -8.36 6.69 -5.75
CA ILE A 220 -7.12 6.72 -6.52
C ILE A 220 -6.23 7.81 -5.96
N GLU A 221 -4.95 7.49 -5.78
CA GLU A 221 -3.93 8.47 -5.46
C GLU A 221 -3.13 8.85 -6.71
N TYR A 222 -2.88 10.15 -6.87
CA TYR A 222 -2.17 10.71 -8.02
C TYR A 222 -0.72 11.02 -7.68
N VAL A 223 0.21 10.30 -8.30
CA VAL A 223 1.64 10.44 -8.05
C VAL A 223 2.37 10.88 -9.31
N ASP A 224 3.22 11.90 -9.16
CA ASP A 224 4.14 12.31 -10.21
C ASP A 224 5.35 11.35 -10.28
N VAL A 225 5.34 10.47 -11.28
CA VAL A 225 6.43 9.52 -11.53
C VAL A 225 7.49 10.06 -12.49
N SER A 226 7.34 11.29 -13.02
CA SER A 226 8.31 11.89 -13.95
C SER A 226 9.70 11.99 -13.35
N GLN A 227 9.81 12.26 -12.04
CA GLN A 227 11.08 12.31 -11.32
C GLN A 227 11.78 10.95 -11.25
N ARG A 228 11.01 9.87 -11.27
CA ARG A 228 11.50 8.49 -11.14
C ARG A 228 11.91 7.89 -12.48
N LEU A 229 11.45 8.45 -13.60
CA LEU A 229 11.83 8.06 -14.96
C LEU A 229 13.21 8.61 -15.40
N ARG A 230 13.99 9.16 -14.46
CA ARG A 230 15.31 9.80 -14.67
C ARG A 230 16.33 8.91 -15.40
N LEU A 231 16.20 7.58 -15.34
CA LEU A 231 17.10 6.63 -15.99
C LEU A 231 16.77 6.37 -17.47
N ALA A 232 15.52 6.60 -17.91
CA ALA A 232 15.13 6.39 -19.31
C ALA A 232 15.55 7.57 -20.22
N PHE A 233 15.71 8.77 -19.65
CA PHE A 233 16.09 9.98 -20.38
C PHE A 233 17.12 10.79 -19.59
N PRO A 234 18.43 10.51 -19.73
CA PRO A 234 19.47 11.38 -19.19
C PRO A 234 19.41 12.73 -19.92
N GLY A 235 18.80 13.73 -19.29
CA GLY A 235 18.65 15.07 -19.86
C GLY A 235 18.23 16.10 -18.81
N GLY A 236 18.58 17.37 -19.03
CA GLY A 236 18.39 18.48 -18.10
C GLY A 236 16.92 18.80 -17.75
N PHE A 237 16.69 19.98 -17.16
CA PHE A 237 15.38 20.40 -16.65
C PHE A 237 14.25 20.44 -17.71
N ILE A 238 14.58 20.74 -18.97
CA ILE A 238 13.62 20.91 -20.08
C ILE A 238 12.95 19.60 -20.52
N PRO A 239 13.67 18.50 -20.85
CA PRO A 239 13.02 17.23 -21.19
C PRO A 239 12.17 16.68 -20.03
N ARG A 240 12.53 16.95 -18.78
CA ARG A 240 11.73 16.57 -17.60
C ARG A 240 10.37 17.27 -17.59
N LEU A 241 10.33 18.58 -17.86
CA LEU A 241 9.09 19.35 -17.89
C LEU A 241 8.19 18.90 -19.05
N ALA A 242 8.80 18.60 -20.21
CA ALA A 242 8.10 18.04 -21.36
C ALA A 242 7.51 16.64 -21.06
N ILE A 243 8.28 15.74 -20.45
CA ILE A 243 7.80 14.40 -20.06
C ILE A 243 6.65 14.49 -19.06
N ARG A 244 6.74 15.38 -18.05
CA ARG A 244 5.66 15.62 -17.09
C ARG A 244 4.40 16.16 -17.79
N SER A 245 4.56 17.12 -18.70
CA SER A 245 3.44 17.68 -19.46
C SER A 245 2.79 16.67 -20.41
N LEU A 246 3.56 15.70 -20.93
CA LEU A 246 3.08 14.70 -21.88
C LEU A 246 2.41 13.50 -21.19
N MET A 247 3.04 12.97 -20.14
CA MET A 247 2.61 11.72 -19.50
C MET A 247 1.54 11.92 -18.43
N GLY A 248 1.38 13.14 -17.90
CA GLY A 248 0.46 13.42 -16.80
C GLY A 248 0.89 12.74 -15.50
N GLN A 249 -0.08 12.47 -14.62
CA GLN A 249 0.14 11.80 -13.34
C GLN A 249 -0.17 10.30 -13.44
N MET A 250 0.52 9.51 -12.61
CA MET A 250 0.22 8.10 -12.45
C MET A 250 -0.80 7.92 -11.34
N GLN A 251 -1.80 7.07 -11.60
CA GLN A 251 -2.91 6.73 -10.73
C GLN A 251 -2.60 5.41 -10.02
N PHE A 252 -2.67 5.40 -8.70
CA PHE A 252 -2.51 4.21 -7.86
C PHE A 252 -3.80 3.90 -7.12
N SER A 253 -4.12 2.61 -6.98
CA SER A 253 -5.22 2.17 -6.12
C SER A 253 -4.99 2.67 -4.69
N ALA A 254 -6.04 3.22 -4.10
CA ALA A 254 -6.05 3.77 -2.75
C ALA A 254 -7.36 3.45 -2.03
N ILE A 255 -7.35 3.50 -0.70
CA ILE A 255 -8.53 3.42 0.14
C ILE A 255 -8.60 4.68 0.99
N ARG A 256 -9.74 5.38 0.95
CA ARG A 256 -10.02 6.48 1.86
C ARG A 256 -10.35 5.91 3.23
N LEU A 257 -9.53 6.23 4.22
CA LEU A 257 -9.73 5.77 5.58
C LEU A 257 -10.78 6.62 6.29
N ILE A 258 -11.69 5.95 6.98
CA ILE A 258 -12.64 6.56 7.91
C ILE A 258 -12.30 6.02 9.30
N PRO A 259 -11.56 6.79 10.11
CA PRO A 259 -11.21 6.34 11.44
C PRO A 259 -12.39 6.40 12.39
N SER A 260 -12.44 5.44 13.30
CA SER A 260 -13.31 5.42 14.47
C SER A 260 -12.79 6.36 15.56
N GLU A 261 -11.47 6.35 15.77
CA GLU A 261 -10.77 7.16 16.75
C GLU A 261 -9.48 7.72 16.13
N SER A 262 -9.13 8.95 16.50
CA SER A 262 -7.93 9.60 15.99
C SER A 262 -7.28 10.44 17.08
N GLN A 263 -5.98 10.28 17.26
CA GLN A 263 -5.17 11.08 18.17
C GLN A 263 -4.11 11.82 17.35
N TYR A 264 -3.98 13.13 17.59
CA TYR A 264 -3.04 13.98 16.88
C TYR A 264 -1.88 14.38 17.79
N CYS A 265 -0.67 14.44 17.25
CA CYS A 265 0.49 14.88 17.99
C CYS A 265 0.46 16.40 18.14
N THR A 266 0.13 16.89 19.33
CA THR A 266 0.06 18.34 19.62
C THR A 266 1.42 19.02 19.66
N ALA A 267 2.49 18.26 19.90
CA ALA A 267 3.85 18.77 19.99
C ALA A 267 4.55 18.96 18.62
N ILE A 268 3.87 18.64 17.50
CA ILE A 268 4.45 18.84 16.16
C ILE A 268 4.48 20.33 15.79
N LYS A 269 5.54 20.75 15.09
CA LYS A 269 5.66 22.12 14.59
C LYS A 269 4.58 22.39 13.54
N GLY A 270 3.85 23.50 13.69
CA GLY A 270 2.76 23.87 12.79
C GLY A 270 1.43 23.17 13.06
N PHE A 271 1.25 22.53 14.23
CA PHE A 271 -0.04 21.96 14.64
C PHE A 271 -1.15 23.03 14.71
N ILE A 272 -0.85 24.16 15.34
CA ILE A 272 -1.72 25.35 15.35
C ILE A 272 -1.24 26.26 14.21
N PRO A 273 -2.10 26.64 13.26
CA PRO A 273 -1.72 27.55 12.19
C PRO A 273 -1.34 28.93 12.76
N ASP A 274 -0.13 29.40 12.48
CA ASP A 274 0.26 30.77 12.81
C ASP A 274 -0.45 31.76 11.87
N ALA A 275 -1.25 32.66 12.43
CA ALA A 275 -2.04 33.67 11.69
C ALA A 275 -1.19 34.60 10.78
N SER A 276 0.13 34.61 10.95
CA SER A 276 1.08 35.47 10.22
C SER A 276 1.63 34.85 8.93
N THR A 277 1.39 33.56 8.67
CA THR A 277 1.96 32.89 7.48
C THR A 277 1.04 33.07 6.27
N LYS A 278 1.05 34.26 5.67
CA LYS A 278 0.44 34.43 4.33
C LYS A 278 1.17 33.47 3.37
N PRO A 279 0.45 32.64 2.58
CA PRO A 279 1.10 31.78 1.60
C PRO A 279 1.77 32.69 0.58
N SER A 280 3.10 32.83 0.69
CA SER A 280 3.89 33.52 -0.32
C SER A 280 3.65 32.83 -1.66
N ILE A 281 3.45 33.60 -2.72
CA ILE A 281 3.30 33.08 -4.09
C ILE A 281 4.47 32.15 -4.45
N ALA A 282 5.66 32.39 -3.89
CA ALA A 282 6.83 31.53 -4.04
C ALA A 282 6.66 30.14 -3.38
N HIS A 283 5.91 30.04 -2.27
CA HIS A 283 5.58 28.77 -1.61
C HIS A 283 4.58 27.96 -2.45
N ASN A 284 3.57 28.62 -3.03
CA ASN A 284 2.61 27.97 -3.93
C ASN A 284 3.28 27.45 -5.22
N ILE A 285 4.19 28.24 -5.80
CA ILE A 285 4.99 27.83 -6.96
C ILE A 285 5.94 26.68 -6.58
N LYS A 286 6.60 26.77 -5.42
CA LYS A 286 7.48 25.71 -4.91
C LYS A 286 6.72 24.40 -4.66
N ASN A 287 5.50 24.43 -4.12
CA ASN A 287 4.66 23.23 -3.94
C ASN A 287 4.12 22.69 -5.27
N TRP A 288 3.90 23.56 -6.27
CA TRP A 288 3.55 23.16 -7.63
C TRP A 288 4.71 22.42 -8.34
N PHE A 289 5.95 22.89 -8.14
CA PHE A 289 7.16 22.29 -8.70
C PHE A 289 7.67 21.06 -7.91
N LEU A 290 7.60 21.10 -6.57
CA LEU A 290 7.91 19.99 -5.67
C LEU A 290 6.64 19.17 -5.42
N SER A 291 6.24 18.43 -6.45
CA SER A 291 5.46 17.19 -6.40
C SER A 291 4.67 16.95 -5.10
N ASN A 292 3.44 17.47 -4.98
CA ASN A 292 2.33 16.94 -4.16
C ASN A 292 2.64 16.36 -2.74
N GLN A 293 3.78 16.69 -2.13
CA GLN A 293 4.21 16.15 -0.85
C GLN A 293 3.36 16.83 0.20
N ALA A 294 2.43 16.06 0.76
CA ALA A 294 1.42 16.53 1.67
C ALA A 294 2.09 17.13 2.91
N ASP A 295 1.68 18.35 3.28
CA ASP A 295 2.03 18.89 4.57
C ASP A 295 1.37 18.01 5.64
N SER A 296 2.17 17.40 6.50
CA SER A 296 1.68 16.46 7.53
C SER A 296 0.67 17.13 8.47
N THR A 297 0.74 18.45 8.59
CA THR A 297 -0.11 19.31 9.42
C THR A 297 -1.51 19.56 8.83
N ASP A 298 -1.74 19.23 7.56
CA ASP A 298 -3.05 19.40 6.93
C ASP A 298 -4.03 18.32 7.39
N ILE A 299 -4.88 18.68 8.38
CA ILE A 299 -5.90 17.81 8.98
C ILE A 299 -7.10 17.63 8.03
N ALA A 300 -7.36 18.59 7.14
CA ALA A 300 -8.54 18.58 6.26
C ALA A 300 -8.41 17.60 5.09
N ARG A 301 -7.17 17.19 4.75
CA ARG A 301 -6.93 16.21 3.69
C ARG A 301 -7.43 14.82 4.08
N PRO A 302 -8.05 14.10 3.14
CA PRO A 302 -8.46 12.73 3.38
C PRO A 302 -7.23 11.84 3.64
N LEU A 303 -7.36 10.95 4.62
CA LEU A 303 -6.38 9.90 4.88
C LEU A 303 -6.49 8.84 3.79
N LEU A 304 -5.46 8.71 2.96
CA LEU A 304 -5.43 7.75 1.86
C LEU A 304 -4.41 6.65 2.18
N LEU A 305 -4.89 5.41 2.21
CA LEU A 305 -4.07 4.21 2.29
C LEU A 305 -3.75 3.74 0.87
N TRP A 306 -2.48 3.80 0.49
CA TRP A 306 -2.02 3.42 -0.84
C TRP A 306 -0.58 2.88 -0.79
N GLY A 307 -0.06 2.39 -1.91
CA GLY A 307 1.32 1.96 -2.01
C GLY A 307 1.62 0.68 -1.22
N LEU A 308 2.80 0.63 -0.59
CA LEU A 308 3.30 -0.55 0.12
C LEU A 308 2.42 -0.94 1.32
N THR A 309 1.92 0.03 2.08
CA THR A 309 1.00 -0.19 3.20
C THR A 309 -0.30 -0.83 2.74
N LEU A 310 -0.89 -0.33 1.63
CA LEU A 310 -2.06 -0.96 1.03
C LEU A 310 -1.76 -2.38 0.55
N GLY A 311 -0.54 -2.62 0.06
CA GLY A 311 -0.07 -3.96 -0.27
C GLY A 311 -0.13 -4.92 0.92
N VAL A 312 0.47 -4.53 2.05
CA VAL A 312 0.44 -5.32 3.29
C VAL A 312 -1.00 -5.58 3.74
N MET A 313 -1.84 -4.55 3.76
CA MET A 313 -3.24 -4.68 4.15
C MET A 313 -4.06 -5.54 3.19
N THR A 314 -3.76 -5.50 1.89
CA THR A 314 -4.43 -6.36 0.91
C THR A 314 -4.12 -7.83 1.19
N ASP A 315 -2.87 -8.15 1.56
CA ASP A 315 -2.45 -9.50 1.90
C ASP A 315 -3.08 -9.96 3.23
N PHE A 316 -3.12 -9.10 4.25
CA PHE A 316 -3.83 -9.36 5.50
C PHE A 316 -5.32 -9.64 5.26
N LEU A 317 -6.02 -8.74 4.57
CA LEU A 317 -7.45 -8.88 4.28
C LEU A 317 -7.74 -10.07 3.36
N ASN A 318 -6.76 -10.54 2.59
CA ASN A 318 -6.91 -11.75 1.78
C ASN A 318 -6.77 -13.03 2.61
N ILE A 319 -6.29 -12.98 3.86
CA ILE A 319 -6.36 -14.13 4.77
C ILE A 319 -7.79 -14.28 5.32
N LEU A 320 -8.56 -13.20 5.37
CA LEU A 320 -9.92 -13.19 5.92
C LEU A 320 -10.95 -13.63 4.87
N PRO A 321 -11.81 -14.62 5.18
CA PRO A 321 -12.98 -14.90 4.36
C PRO A 321 -14.01 -13.74 4.43
N PRO A 322 -14.78 -13.47 3.34
CA PRO A 322 -14.60 -13.96 2.00
C PRO A 322 -13.44 -13.21 1.32
N HIS A 323 -12.45 -13.94 0.79
CA HIS A 323 -11.21 -13.44 0.16
C HIS A 323 -11.47 -12.53 -1.08
N ARG A 324 -11.99 -11.32 -0.86
CA ARG A 324 -12.48 -10.40 -1.90
C ARG A 324 -11.59 -9.17 -2.09
N SER A 325 -10.61 -8.94 -1.22
CA SER A 325 -9.75 -7.74 -1.27
C SER A 325 -9.01 -7.61 -2.61
N ILE A 326 -8.60 -8.72 -3.21
CA ILE A 326 -7.92 -8.81 -4.52
C ILE A 326 -8.84 -8.35 -5.67
N GLN A 327 -10.14 -8.66 -5.62
CA GLN A 327 -11.08 -8.36 -6.70
C GLN A 327 -11.36 -6.86 -6.84
N GLN A 328 -11.16 -6.12 -5.75
CA GLN A 328 -11.33 -4.68 -5.67
C GLN A 328 -10.02 -3.91 -5.97
N TRP A 329 -8.94 -4.60 -6.35
CA TRP A 329 -7.66 -3.97 -6.67
C TRP A 329 -7.64 -3.40 -8.09
N GLU A 330 -7.32 -2.13 -8.22
CA GLU A 330 -7.11 -1.48 -9.51
C GLU A 330 -5.62 -1.41 -9.89
N TYR A 331 -5.32 -1.77 -11.14
CA TYR A 331 -3.95 -1.70 -11.64
C TYR A 331 -3.52 -0.24 -11.84
N PRO A 332 -2.27 0.11 -11.51
CA PRO A 332 -1.81 1.48 -11.64
C PRO A 332 -1.80 1.97 -13.10
N THR A 333 -2.42 3.11 -13.43
CA THR A 333 -2.47 3.62 -14.81
C THR A 333 -2.12 5.11 -14.89
N PHE A 334 -2.33 5.78 -16.03
CA PHE A 334 -1.99 7.20 -16.23
C PHE A 334 -3.25 8.03 -16.48
N THR A 335 -3.18 9.33 -16.14
CA THR A 335 -4.25 10.29 -16.42
C THR A 335 -4.48 10.49 -17.91
N THR A 336 -3.43 10.39 -18.73
CA THR A 336 -3.50 10.70 -20.16
C THR A 336 -4.22 9.56 -20.92
N PRO A 337 -5.30 9.84 -21.66
CA PRO A 337 -6.20 8.81 -22.19
C PRO A 337 -5.54 7.88 -23.22
N ASP A 338 -4.64 8.39 -24.06
CA ASP A 338 -3.93 7.58 -25.06
C ASP A 338 -2.84 6.70 -24.43
N LEU A 339 -2.08 7.22 -23.46
CA LEU A 339 -1.16 6.39 -22.68
C LEU A 339 -1.92 5.30 -21.91
N ARG A 340 -3.06 5.64 -21.29
CA ARG A 340 -3.94 4.68 -20.61
C ARG A 340 -4.44 3.59 -21.56
N LEU A 341 -4.81 3.95 -22.79
CA LEU A 341 -5.23 2.99 -23.82
C LEU A 341 -4.09 2.02 -24.18
N ILE A 342 -2.90 2.55 -24.47
CA ILE A 342 -1.73 1.75 -24.85
C ILE A 342 -1.35 0.80 -23.71
N VAL A 343 -1.30 1.29 -22.47
CA VAL A 343 -1.04 0.46 -21.28
C VAL A 343 -2.11 -0.61 -21.13
N SER A 344 -3.40 -0.27 -21.27
CA SER A 344 -4.47 -1.26 -21.15
C SER A 344 -4.35 -2.37 -22.19
N LEU A 345 -4.14 -2.02 -23.47
CA LEU A 345 -3.97 -2.99 -24.55
C LEU A 345 -2.77 -3.92 -24.32
N MET A 346 -1.61 -3.36 -23.98
CA MET A 346 -0.38 -4.14 -23.77
C MET A 346 -0.41 -5.01 -22.51
N THR A 347 -1.20 -4.62 -21.50
CA THR A 347 -1.28 -5.33 -20.21
C THR A 347 -2.50 -6.23 -20.07
N TYR A 348 -3.51 -6.13 -20.95
CA TYR A 348 -4.79 -6.85 -20.86
C TYR A 348 -4.64 -8.36 -20.60
N GLY A 349 -3.91 -9.07 -21.47
CA GLY A 349 -3.70 -10.51 -21.32
C GLY A 349 -2.83 -10.91 -20.12
N LEU A 350 -2.01 -10.00 -19.60
CA LEU A 350 -1.23 -10.23 -18.37
C LEU A 350 -2.11 -10.05 -17.14
N ARG A 351 -2.89 -8.96 -17.08
CA ARG A 351 -3.83 -8.68 -15.98
C ARG A 351 -4.83 -9.83 -15.79
N LYS A 352 -5.39 -10.35 -16.89
CA LYS A 352 -6.32 -11.49 -16.84
C LYS A 352 -5.68 -12.75 -16.25
N ARG A 353 -4.46 -13.07 -16.66
CA ARG A 353 -3.72 -14.24 -16.15
C ARG A 353 -3.33 -14.08 -14.68
N ASN A 354 -2.85 -12.89 -14.30
CA ASN A 354 -2.44 -12.61 -12.93
C ASN A 354 -3.63 -12.58 -11.97
N ALA A 355 -4.78 -12.03 -12.38
CA ALA A 355 -6.00 -12.05 -11.58
C ALA A 355 -6.47 -13.48 -11.29
N ILE A 356 -6.46 -14.37 -12.29
CA ILE A 356 -6.82 -15.78 -12.10
C ILE A 356 -5.85 -16.44 -11.11
N ARG A 357 -4.54 -16.23 -11.25
CA ARG A 357 -3.52 -16.77 -10.34
C ARG A 357 -3.65 -16.27 -8.90
N ALA A 358 -3.99 -15.00 -8.73
CA ALA A 358 -4.16 -14.41 -7.41
C ALA A 358 -5.41 -14.96 -6.71
N THR A 359 -6.50 -15.20 -7.46
CA THR A 359 -7.73 -15.80 -6.91
C THR A 359 -7.60 -17.31 -6.69
N SER A 360 -6.86 -18.03 -7.54
CA SER A 360 -6.60 -19.47 -7.37
C SER A 360 -5.49 -19.77 -6.38
N GLY A 361 -4.78 -18.74 -5.91
CA GLY A 361 -3.68 -18.84 -4.96
C GLY A 361 -4.19 -19.10 -3.55
N THR A 362 -4.82 -20.25 -3.32
CA THR A 362 -4.86 -20.87 -2.00
C THR A 362 -3.42 -21.17 -1.59
N ARG A 363 -3.05 -20.81 -0.36
CA ARG A 363 -1.73 -21.01 0.30
C ARG A 363 -0.94 -22.16 -0.39
N PRO A 364 0.14 -21.88 -1.14
CA PRO A 364 0.76 -22.90 -1.96
C PRO A 364 1.40 -23.98 -1.08
N ARG A 365 0.82 -25.17 -1.07
CA ARG A 365 1.50 -26.39 -0.63
C ARG A 365 2.52 -26.74 -1.72
N GLN A 366 3.74 -26.20 -1.61
CA GLN A 366 4.93 -26.48 -2.44
C GLN A 366 4.63 -27.18 -3.78
N THR A 367 4.02 -26.47 -4.74
CA THR A 367 3.98 -26.93 -6.13
C THR A 367 4.69 -25.92 -7.01
N SER A 368 5.70 -26.43 -7.68
CA SER A 368 6.75 -25.72 -8.39
C SER A 368 6.29 -25.20 -9.75
N ASP A 369 5.47 -24.16 -9.76
CA ASP A 369 5.01 -23.54 -11.00
C ASP A 369 6.04 -22.53 -11.55
N LYS A 370 6.82 -22.98 -12.54
CA LYS A 370 7.92 -22.25 -13.23
C LYS A 370 7.48 -21.04 -14.08
N SER A 371 6.36 -20.37 -13.78
CA SER A 371 5.62 -19.59 -14.77
C SER A 371 5.57 -18.06 -14.61
N CYS A 372 6.32 -17.46 -13.67
CA CYS A 372 6.56 -15.99 -13.68
C CYS A 372 8.06 -15.67 -13.61
N TRP A 373 8.73 -15.81 -14.75
CA TRP A 373 10.13 -15.45 -14.92
C TRP A 373 10.20 -14.06 -15.59
N THR A 374 10.41 -12.98 -14.83
CA THR A 374 10.54 -11.60 -15.37
C THR A 374 11.66 -10.81 -14.69
N SER A 375 12.19 -9.81 -15.41
CA SER A 375 13.19 -8.87 -14.90
C SER A 375 12.61 -7.96 -13.80
N PRO A 376 13.41 -7.50 -12.83
CA PRO A 376 12.95 -6.62 -11.76
C PRO A 376 12.26 -5.37 -12.32
N ALA A 377 11.00 -5.15 -11.94
CA ALA A 377 10.26 -3.94 -12.32
C ALA A 377 9.28 -3.52 -11.20
N GLY A 378 9.35 -2.27 -10.75
CA GLY A 378 8.57 -1.82 -9.59
C GLY A 378 8.58 -0.33 -9.28
N ILE A 379 7.43 0.24 -8.92
CA ILE A 379 7.29 1.66 -8.55
C ILE A 379 6.77 1.75 -7.11
N LEU A 380 7.29 2.71 -6.34
CA LEU A 380 6.79 3.03 -4.98
C LEU A 380 6.80 1.84 -4.02
N GLY A 381 7.76 0.93 -4.17
CA GLY A 381 7.86 -0.27 -3.34
C GLY A 381 6.90 -1.41 -3.71
N LEU A 382 6.06 -1.23 -4.74
CA LEU A 382 5.14 -2.25 -5.27
C LEU A 382 5.81 -3.16 -6.34
N GLY A 383 7.13 -3.33 -6.29
CA GLY A 383 7.89 -4.06 -7.31
C GLY A 383 7.87 -5.58 -7.15
N VAL A 384 8.10 -6.29 -8.27
CA VAL A 384 8.17 -7.76 -8.31
C VAL A 384 9.43 -8.16 -9.08
N ALA A 385 10.24 -9.07 -8.53
CA ALA A 385 11.35 -9.69 -9.29
C ALA A 385 11.66 -11.13 -8.87
N ARG A 386 12.28 -11.86 -9.80
CA ARG A 386 13.01 -13.14 -9.62
C ARG A 386 14.15 -12.98 -8.61
N TYR A 387 14.32 -13.96 -7.73
CA TYR A 387 15.64 -14.32 -7.18
C TYR A 387 16.39 -15.20 -8.18
N TYR A 388 17.68 -14.92 -8.37
CA TYR A 388 18.64 -15.91 -8.88
C TYR A 388 19.17 -16.64 -7.65
N ASP A 389 18.71 -17.86 -7.42
CA ASP A 389 19.46 -18.81 -6.60
C ASP A 389 20.39 -19.57 -7.55
N LEU A 390 21.66 -19.75 -7.15
CA LEU A 390 22.66 -20.47 -7.95
C LEU A 390 22.45 -21.99 -7.93
N GLU A 391 21.33 -22.46 -7.37
CA GLU A 391 20.90 -23.84 -7.41
C GLU A 391 19.48 -23.91 -8.00
N ASP A 392 19.29 -24.83 -8.94
CA ASP A 392 18.12 -25.04 -9.81
C ASP A 392 16.85 -25.50 -9.06
N ARG A 393 16.56 -24.95 -7.87
CA ARG A 393 15.34 -25.22 -7.11
C ARG A 393 14.21 -24.27 -7.54
N PRO A 394 12.99 -24.78 -7.75
CA PRO A 394 11.86 -23.95 -8.15
C PRO A 394 11.52 -22.91 -7.07
N ALA A 395 11.41 -21.65 -7.47
CA ALA A 395 11.26 -20.48 -6.61
C ALA A 395 10.06 -20.58 -5.64
N ALA A 396 10.34 -20.60 -4.33
CA ALA A 396 9.35 -20.52 -3.25
C ALA A 396 8.80 -19.08 -3.00
N GLY A 397 8.79 -18.22 -4.02
CA GLY A 397 9.10 -16.79 -3.80
C GLY A 397 8.02 -15.73 -4.03
N MET A 398 6.75 -16.07 -4.26
CA MET A 398 5.69 -15.04 -4.40
C MET A 398 4.49 -15.38 -3.52
N ASN A 399 4.65 -15.20 -2.21
CA ASN A 399 3.65 -15.57 -1.21
C ASN A 399 2.61 -14.47 -0.93
N TYR A 400 2.58 -13.40 -1.72
CA TYR A 400 1.70 -12.25 -1.48
C TYR A 400 0.92 -11.83 -2.74
N ALA A 401 -0.35 -11.48 -2.55
CA ALA A 401 -1.36 -11.32 -3.59
C ALA A 401 -1.01 -10.17 -4.54
N VAL A 402 -0.59 -9.03 -4.00
CA VAL A 402 -0.26 -7.84 -4.82
C VAL A 402 0.97 -8.09 -5.69
N GLY A 403 1.92 -8.91 -5.22
CA GLY A 403 3.08 -9.33 -6.01
C GLY A 403 2.69 -10.19 -7.19
N ILE A 404 1.75 -11.12 -7.00
CA ILE A 404 1.20 -11.94 -8.09
C ILE A 404 0.48 -11.05 -9.11
N LEU A 405 -0.34 -10.09 -8.65
CA LEU A 405 -1.04 -9.16 -9.52
C LEU A 405 -0.08 -8.32 -10.37
N LEU A 406 0.96 -7.77 -9.77
CA LEU A 406 1.89 -6.86 -10.46
C LEU A 406 3.04 -7.59 -11.19
N CYS A 407 3.10 -8.93 -11.14
CA CYS A 407 4.16 -9.70 -11.79
C CYS A 407 4.24 -9.39 -13.30
N GLY A 408 5.36 -8.84 -13.76
CA GLY A 408 5.59 -8.43 -15.15
C GLY A 408 4.79 -7.22 -15.62
N TYR A 409 3.96 -6.61 -14.77
CA TYR A 409 3.12 -5.46 -15.11
C TYR A 409 3.96 -4.24 -15.46
N TYR A 410 4.86 -3.83 -14.56
CA TYR A 410 5.69 -2.64 -14.73
C TYR A 410 6.65 -2.74 -15.93
N GLN A 411 7.10 -3.95 -16.27
CA GLN A 411 7.93 -4.15 -17.46
C GLN A 411 7.15 -3.85 -18.74
N ARG A 412 5.89 -4.32 -18.84
CA ARG A 412 5.02 -4.01 -19.98
C ARG A 412 4.61 -2.54 -20.00
N MET A 413 4.35 -1.97 -18.84
CA MET A 413 4.04 -0.54 -18.71
C MET A 413 5.21 0.34 -19.16
N SER A 414 6.44 -0.01 -18.81
CA SER A 414 7.64 0.69 -19.31
C SER A 414 7.72 0.65 -20.84
N LYS A 415 7.51 -0.52 -21.46
CA LYS A 415 7.42 -0.65 -22.93
C LYS A 415 6.28 0.20 -23.52
N ALA A 416 5.11 0.23 -22.86
CA ALA A 416 3.99 1.05 -23.27
C ALA A 416 4.30 2.55 -23.26
N ILE A 417 5.08 3.01 -22.28
CA ILE A 417 5.57 4.41 -22.23
C ILE A 417 6.44 4.73 -23.44
N TYR A 418 7.38 3.85 -23.83
CA TYR A 418 8.18 4.05 -25.03
C TYR A 418 7.34 4.11 -26.31
N VAL A 419 6.37 3.20 -26.46
CA VAL A 419 5.42 3.20 -27.58
C VAL A 419 4.62 4.50 -27.63
N PHE A 420 4.14 4.97 -26.47
CA PHE A 420 3.41 6.24 -26.35
C PHE A 420 4.26 7.45 -26.75
N LEU A 421 5.52 7.51 -26.31
CA LEU A 421 6.41 8.61 -26.66
C LEU A 421 6.73 8.62 -28.15
N ALA A 422 6.98 7.44 -28.75
CA ALA A 422 7.18 7.31 -30.20
C ALA A 422 5.92 7.74 -30.98
N TRP A 423 4.72 7.32 -30.53
CA TRP A 423 3.44 7.73 -31.09
C TRP A 423 3.26 9.26 -31.07
N ARG A 424 3.48 9.90 -29.92
CA ARG A 424 3.37 11.36 -29.79
C ARG A 424 4.39 12.10 -30.65
N ALA A 425 5.62 11.61 -30.73
CA ALA A 425 6.65 12.18 -31.61
C ALA A 425 6.27 12.09 -33.09
N ALA A 426 5.70 10.97 -33.54
CA ALA A 426 5.21 10.80 -34.91
C ALA A 426 4.06 11.76 -35.23
N VAL A 427 3.06 11.87 -34.34
CA VAL A 427 1.94 12.81 -34.50
C VAL A 427 2.42 14.26 -34.53
N ALA A 428 3.35 14.64 -33.64
CA ALA A 428 3.94 15.97 -33.62
C ALA A 428 4.71 16.28 -34.92
N SER A 429 5.45 15.31 -35.45
CA SER A 429 6.19 15.46 -36.71
C SER A 429 5.25 15.64 -37.90
N ILE A 430 4.19 14.82 -38.00
CA ILE A 430 3.20 14.92 -39.08
C ILE A 430 2.45 16.25 -39.02
N THR A 431 1.97 16.65 -37.84
CA THR A 431 1.27 17.93 -37.66
C THR A 431 2.18 19.12 -37.95
N GLY A 432 3.45 19.07 -37.56
CA GLY A 432 4.45 20.07 -37.91
C GLY A 432 4.68 20.20 -39.42
N ILE A 433 4.79 19.08 -40.14
CA ILE A 433 4.92 19.07 -41.60
C ILE A 433 3.68 19.66 -42.27
N LEU A 434 2.48 19.29 -41.82
CA LEU A 434 1.22 19.82 -42.37
C LEU A 434 1.08 21.32 -42.11
N ALA A 435 1.41 21.78 -40.90
CA ALA A 435 1.39 23.20 -40.55
C ALA A 435 2.41 23.99 -41.38
N TRP A 436 3.63 23.48 -41.54
CA TRP A 436 4.65 24.12 -42.39
C TRP A 436 4.21 24.21 -43.86
N ARG A 437 3.61 23.14 -44.40
CA ARG A 437 3.04 23.15 -45.77
C ARG A 437 1.92 24.19 -45.90
N PHE A 438 1.05 24.30 -44.89
CA PHE A 438 -0.03 25.28 -44.87
C PHE A 438 0.51 26.72 -44.82
N LEU A 439 1.44 27.03 -43.92
CA LEU A 439 2.07 28.35 -43.85
C LEU A 439 2.81 28.71 -45.14
N ARG A 440 3.55 27.76 -45.71
CA ARG A 440 4.27 27.98 -46.98
C ARG A 440 3.31 28.29 -48.12
N SER A 441 2.17 27.61 -48.21
CA SER A 441 1.17 27.87 -49.24
C SER A 441 0.51 29.25 -49.11
N ARG A 442 0.43 29.82 -47.91
CA ARG A 442 -0.07 31.19 -47.71
C ARG A 442 0.96 32.26 -48.03
N LEU A 443 2.23 32.01 -47.71
CA LEU A 443 3.32 32.94 -48.03
C LEU A 443 3.64 33.02 -49.53
N SER A 444 3.24 32.02 -50.32
CA SER A 444 3.38 32.05 -51.79
C SER A 444 2.21 32.70 -52.53
N VAL A 445 1.16 33.14 -51.81
CA VAL A 445 -0.06 33.77 -52.38
C VAL A 445 -0.13 35.27 -52.06
N GLN A 446 0.74 35.77 -51.17
CA GLN A 446 1.06 37.20 -51.01
C GLN A 446 2.31 37.51 -51.84
#